data_AF-A0AAN9YUX8-F1
#
_entry.id   AF-A0AAN9YUX8-F1
#
_cell.length_a   1.000
_cell.length_b   1.000
_cell.length_c   1.000
_cell.angle_alpha   90.00
_cell.angle_beta   90.00
_cell.angle_gamma   90.00
#
_symmetry.space_group_name_H-M   'P 1'
#
loop_
_entity.id
_entity.type
_entity.pdbx_description
1 polymer ?
#
loop_
_entity_poly.entity_id
_entity_poly.type
_entity_poly.pdbx_seq_one_letter_code
_entity_poly.pdbx_strand_id
1 'polypeptide(L)'
;MKGVPLRLEFGPKDAANSVVSYARRDTGAKGTIPIDQLAAQVPTLLETIQSDLYNKADEAFRSHRLQLTEWEKVVPALDARNVVLIPFCEEPDCEERLKDMTKSDAAQHELGPDGRQLPSMGMKSLCIPFAQVRGTSPPQYVLDVDNLLTSHVLLQPEGLVKGETKCLNPECGKLAKSWTMFGRSY
;
A
#
# COMPACT_ATOMS: atom_id res chain seq x y z
N MET A 1 10.36 -17.23 -16.82
CA MET A 1 11.11 -17.36 -15.55
C MET A 1 10.07 -17.61 -14.44
N LYS A 2 10.27 -18.58 -13.52
CA LYS A 2 9.19 -19.12 -12.65
C LYS A 2 9.05 -18.50 -11.24
N GLY A 3 9.88 -17.52 -10.86
CA GLY A 3 9.73 -16.79 -9.60
C GLY A 3 10.08 -17.55 -8.31
N VAL A 4 10.89 -18.61 -8.38
CA VAL A 4 11.32 -19.39 -7.21
C VAL A 4 12.04 -18.46 -6.20
N PRO A 5 11.63 -18.42 -4.90
CA PRO A 5 12.09 -17.42 -3.94
C PRO A 5 13.53 -17.63 -3.48
N LEU A 6 13.96 -18.89 -3.34
CA LEU A 6 15.29 -19.27 -2.91
C LEU A 6 15.87 -20.30 -3.89
N ARG A 7 17.07 -20.04 -4.39
CA ARG A 7 17.83 -21.00 -5.19
C ARG A 7 19.00 -21.52 -4.37
N LEU A 8 19.12 -22.84 -4.26
CA LEU A 8 20.26 -23.51 -3.65
C LEU A 8 21.17 -24.07 -4.76
N GLU A 9 22.46 -23.89 -4.59
CA GLU A 9 23.52 -24.29 -5.51
C GLU A 9 24.51 -25.16 -4.73
N PHE A 10 24.83 -26.34 -5.26
CA PHE A 10 25.74 -27.29 -4.64
C PHE A 10 26.68 -27.88 -5.69
N GLY A 11 27.94 -27.46 -5.66
CA GLY A 11 28.99 -27.95 -6.56
C GLY A 11 30.19 -28.57 -5.84
N PRO A 12 31.23 -29.01 -6.58
CA PRO A 12 32.40 -29.66 -6.00
C PRO A 12 33.15 -28.82 -4.96
N LYS A 13 33.17 -27.49 -5.14
CA LYS A 13 33.78 -26.56 -4.18
C LYS A 13 32.97 -26.45 -2.88
N ASP A 14 31.64 -26.44 -2.97
CA ASP A 14 30.76 -26.37 -1.80
C ASP A 14 30.83 -27.68 -0.99
N ALA A 15 30.90 -28.82 -1.69
CA ALA A 15 31.11 -30.14 -1.09
C ALA A 15 32.43 -30.22 -0.30
N ALA A 16 33.53 -29.72 -0.87
CA ALA A 16 34.83 -29.68 -0.19
C ALA A 16 34.82 -28.83 1.09
N ASN A 17 33.97 -27.80 1.14
CA ASN A 17 33.83 -26.89 2.27
C ASN A 17 32.66 -27.25 3.20
N SER A 18 31.91 -28.32 2.92
CA SER A 18 30.71 -28.73 3.66
C SER A 18 29.63 -27.63 3.78
N VAL A 19 29.41 -26.86 2.71
CA VAL A 19 28.40 -25.81 2.62
C VAL A 19 27.47 -25.98 1.41
N VAL A 20 26.38 -25.21 1.37
CA VAL A 20 25.49 -25.01 0.22
C VAL A 20 25.40 -23.52 -0.05
N SER A 21 25.62 -23.11 -1.29
CA SER A 21 25.48 -21.72 -1.69
C SER A 21 24.00 -21.39 -1.97
N TYR A 22 23.53 -20.21 -1.59
CA TYR A 22 22.15 -19.78 -1.86
C TYR A 22 22.07 -18.41 -2.53
N ALA A 23 20.97 -18.17 -3.23
CA ALA A 23 20.61 -16.88 -3.80
C ALA A 23 19.12 -16.59 -3.58
N ARG A 24 18.83 -15.45 -2.95
CA ARG A 24 17.49 -14.90 -2.75
C ARG A 24 16.98 -14.22 -4.01
N ARG A 25 15.70 -14.41 -4.36
CA ARG A 25 15.11 -13.83 -5.58
C ARG A 25 14.68 -12.37 -5.43
N ASP A 26 14.21 -12.01 -4.24
CA ASP A 26 13.61 -10.73 -3.91
C ASP A 26 14.65 -9.60 -3.80
N THR A 27 15.79 -9.88 -3.16
CA THR A 27 16.91 -8.92 -3.00
C THR A 27 18.10 -9.21 -3.89
N GLY A 28 18.24 -10.45 -4.39
CA GLY A 28 19.46 -10.91 -5.08
C GLY A 28 20.61 -11.26 -4.12
N ALA A 29 20.40 -11.19 -2.81
CA ALA A 29 21.41 -11.52 -1.82
C ALA A 29 21.87 -12.98 -1.94
N LYS A 30 23.17 -13.20 -1.72
CA LYS A 30 23.81 -14.50 -1.82
C LYS A 30 24.56 -14.81 -0.53
N GLY A 31 24.71 -16.10 -0.21
CA GLY A 31 25.47 -16.55 0.94
C GLY A 31 25.70 -18.05 0.91
N THR A 32 26.20 -18.59 2.01
CA THR A 32 26.43 -20.03 2.20
C THR A 32 25.80 -20.50 3.50
N ILE A 33 25.32 -21.74 3.51
CA ILE A 33 24.72 -22.42 4.67
C ILE A 33 25.50 -23.72 4.90
N PRO A 34 25.98 -24.01 6.12
CA PRO A 34 26.55 -25.32 6.45
C PRO A 34 25.57 -26.46 6.17
N ILE A 35 26.04 -27.56 5.59
CA ILE A 35 25.17 -28.69 5.17
C ILE A 35 24.37 -29.26 6.35
N ASP A 36 24.99 -29.34 7.53
CA ASP A 36 24.38 -29.82 8.78
C ASP A 36 23.27 -28.90 9.31
N GLN A 37 23.29 -27.62 8.95
CA GLN A 37 22.28 -26.64 9.37
C GLN A 37 21.23 -26.35 8.30
N LEU A 38 21.34 -26.97 7.12
CA LEU A 38 20.47 -26.68 5.98
C LEU A 38 18.98 -26.86 6.29
N ALA A 39 18.62 -27.94 6.99
CA ALA A 39 17.23 -28.26 7.34
C ALA A 39 16.60 -27.21 8.28
N ALA A 40 17.40 -26.52 9.10
CA ALA A 40 16.92 -25.50 10.03
C ALA A 40 16.97 -24.08 9.41
N GLN A 41 18.03 -23.77 8.66
CA GLN A 41 18.22 -22.44 8.10
C GLN A 41 17.34 -22.17 6.89
N VAL A 42 17.03 -23.17 6.05
CA VAL A 42 16.20 -22.96 4.85
C VAL A 42 14.79 -22.47 5.21
N PRO A 43 14.04 -23.09 6.14
CA PRO A 43 12.74 -22.56 6.57
C PRO A 43 12.83 -21.13 7.12
N THR A 44 13.80 -20.87 8.01
CA THR A 44 14.05 -19.54 8.58
C THR A 44 14.29 -18.49 7.49
N LEU A 45 15.06 -18.84 6.45
CA LEU A 45 15.34 -17.94 5.33
C LEU A 45 14.11 -17.69 4.47
N LEU A 46 13.24 -18.70 4.26
CA LEU A 46 11.97 -18.53 3.55
C LEU A 46 10.99 -17.63 4.32
N GLU A 47 10.92 -17.75 5.65
CA GLU A 47 10.15 -16.86 6.52
C GLU A 47 10.66 -15.42 6.44
N THR A 48 11.98 -15.25 6.45
CA THR A 48 12.63 -13.93 6.28
C THR A 48 12.28 -13.32 4.93
N ILE A 49 12.37 -14.09 3.84
CA ILE A 49 12.00 -13.61 2.49
C ILE A 49 10.53 -13.17 2.46
N GLN A 50 9.64 -13.95 3.08
CA GLN A 50 8.21 -13.60 3.14
C GLN A 50 8.01 -12.30 3.93
N SER A 51 8.67 -12.15 5.07
CA SER A 51 8.56 -10.97 5.92
C SER A 51 9.10 -9.71 5.22
N ASP A 52 10.26 -9.82 4.57
CA ASP A 52 10.88 -8.72 3.83
C ASP A 52 10.00 -8.26 2.64
N LEU A 53 9.39 -9.20 1.91
CA LEU A 53 8.45 -8.90 0.83
C LEU A 53 7.19 -8.20 1.35
N TYR A 54 6.63 -8.70 2.46
CA TYR A 54 5.46 -8.08 3.09
C TYR A 54 5.77 -6.66 3.56
N ASN A 55 6.84 -6.46 4.31
CA ASN A 55 7.22 -5.16 4.84
C ASN A 55 7.45 -4.13 3.74
N LYS A 56 8.14 -4.53 2.67
CA LYS A 56 8.34 -3.67 1.50
C LYS A 56 7.02 -3.28 0.83
N ALA A 57 6.09 -4.22 0.71
CA ALA A 57 4.78 -3.96 0.12
C ALA A 57 3.89 -3.08 1.01
N ASP A 58 3.90 -3.32 2.33
CA ASP A 58 3.15 -2.52 3.31
C ASP A 58 3.68 -1.09 3.40
N GLU A 59 5.00 -0.89 3.41
CA GLU A 59 5.62 0.44 3.35
C GLU A 59 5.25 1.19 2.07
N ALA A 60 5.34 0.53 0.91
CA ALA A 60 4.91 1.11 -0.36
C ALA A 60 3.41 1.47 -0.33
N PHE A 61 2.57 0.59 0.19
CA PHE A 61 1.13 0.81 0.30
C PHE A 61 0.78 1.98 1.23
N ARG A 62 1.44 2.08 2.39
CA ARG A 62 1.23 3.17 3.36
C ARG A 62 1.73 4.51 2.83
N SER A 63 2.89 4.54 2.18
CA SER A 63 3.46 5.78 1.63
C SER A 63 2.65 6.33 0.45
N HIS A 64 1.95 5.47 -0.31
CA HIS A 64 1.06 5.88 -1.41
C HIS A 64 -0.39 6.12 -0.98
N ARG A 65 -0.68 6.08 0.32
CA ARG A 65 -2.00 6.39 0.88
C ARG A 65 -1.97 7.77 1.53
N LEU A 66 -2.49 8.76 0.82
CA LEU A 66 -2.46 10.15 1.27
C LEU A 66 -3.79 10.57 1.88
N GLN A 67 -3.77 11.01 3.14
CA GLN A 67 -4.95 11.61 3.78
C GLN A 67 -5.01 13.10 3.42
N LEU A 68 -6.09 13.54 2.77
CA LEU A 68 -6.22 14.90 2.25
C LEU A 68 -7.50 15.56 2.74
N THR A 69 -7.38 16.83 3.15
CA THR A 69 -8.49 17.71 3.53
C THR A 69 -8.60 18.95 2.62
N GLU A 70 -7.76 19.02 1.58
CA GLU A 70 -7.71 20.11 0.61
C GLU A 70 -7.97 19.53 -0.78
N TRP A 71 -8.96 20.08 -1.50
CA TRP A 71 -9.40 19.55 -2.80
C TRP A 71 -8.31 19.68 -3.87
N GLU A 72 -7.56 20.77 -3.84
CA GLU A 72 -6.52 21.12 -4.80
C GLU A 72 -5.39 20.07 -4.85
N LYS A 73 -5.22 19.30 -3.78
CA LYS A 73 -4.21 18.24 -3.67
C LYS A 73 -4.69 16.89 -4.21
N VAL A 74 -6.00 16.70 -4.42
CA VAL A 74 -6.59 15.41 -4.80
C VAL A 74 -6.12 14.95 -6.18
N VAL A 75 -6.31 15.78 -7.22
CA VAL A 75 -5.92 15.41 -8.59
C VAL A 75 -4.40 15.21 -8.73
N PRO A 76 -3.52 16.10 -8.22
CA PRO A 76 -2.08 15.86 -8.24
C PRO A 76 -1.66 14.56 -7.53
N ALA A 77 -2.30 14.22 -6.40
CA ALA A 77 -2.03 12.98 -5.70
C ALA A 77 -2.40 11.74 -6.53
N LEU A 78 -3.56 11.78 -7.21
CA LEU A 78 -4.02 10.70 -8.10
C LEU A 78 -3.11 10.55 -9.33
N ASP A 79 -2.66 11.67 -9.92
CA ASP A 79 -1.72 11.66 -11.05
C ASP A 79 -0.34 11.12 -10.64
N ALA A 80 0.09 11.37 -9.40
CA ALA A 80 1.27 10.77 -8.79
C ALA A 80 1.06 9.29 -8.36
N ARG A 81 -0.01 8.63 -8.84
CA ARG A 81 -0.33 7.20 -8.61
C ARG A 81 -0.58 6.84 -7.15
N ASN A 82 -1.08 7.79 -6.35
CA ASN A 82 -1.50 7.53 -4.98
C ASN A 82 -2.98 7.16 -4.90
N VAL A 83 -3.35 6.55 -3.78
CA VAL A 83 -4.74 6.51 -3.31
C VAL A 83 -4.93 7.61 -2.27
N VAL A 84 -6.10 8.21 -2.25
CA VAL A 84 -6.41 9.33 -1.35
C VAL A 84 -7.47 8.91 -0.35
N LEU A 85 -7.29 9.29 0.90
CA LEU A 85 -8.28 9.16 1.95
C LEU A 85 -8.87 10.55 2.19
N ILE A 86 -10.17 10.73 1.92
CA ILE A 86 -10.82 12.05 1.97
C ILE A 86 -12.11 12.02 2.81
N PRO A 87 -12.50 13.14 3.44
CA PRO A 87 -13.82 13.28 4.08
C PRO A 87 -14.94 13.18 3.04
N PHE A 88 -15.83 12.20 3.16
CA PHE A 88 -16.88 11.96 2.19
C PHE A 88 -18.26 11.85 2.85
N CYS A 89 -19.30 12.34 2.16
CA CYS A 89 -20.69 12.33 2.64
C CYS A 89 -21.44 11.02 2.36
N GLU A 90 -20.82 10.08 1.63
CA GLU A 90 -21.40 8.77 1.26
C GLU A 90 -22.64 8.87 0.36
N GLU A 91 -22.79 9.98 -0.36
CA GLU A 91 -23.92 10.20 -1.25
C GLU A 91 -23.54 9.80 -2.68
N PRO A 92 -24.33 8.95 -3.36
CA PRO A 92 -24.00 8.45 -4.70
C PRO A 92 -23.78 9.57 -5.73
N ASP A 93 -24.63 10.60 -5.73
CA ASP A 93 -24.47 11.75 -6.65
C ASP A 93 -23.16 12.50 -6.43
N CYS A 94 -22.67 12.52 -5.18
CA CYS A 94 -21.40 13.16 -4.85
C CYS A 94 -20.22 12.33 -5.38
N GLU A 95 -20.32 11.01 -5.32
CA GLU A 95 -19.32 10.10 -5.89
C GLU A 95 -19.23 10.23 -7.42
N GLU A 96 -20.36 10.30 -8.12
CA GLU A 96 -20.35 10.44 -9.59
C GLU A 96 -19.75 11.79 -10.01
N ARG A 97 -20.04 12.88 -9.28
CA ARG A 97 -19.38 14.18 -9.51
C ARG A 97 -17.87 14.10 -9.30
N LEU A 98 -17.45 13.51 -8.19
CA LEU A 98 -16.03 13.32 -7.88
C LEU A 98 -15.30 12.54 -8.97
N LYS A 99 -15.93 11.50 -9.50
CA LYS A 99 -15.43 10.72 -10.65
C LYS A 99 -15.31 11.59 -11.89
N ASP A 100 -16.33 12.37 -12.23
CA ASP A 100 -16.30 13.25 -13.41
C ASP A 100 -15.24 14.35 -13.31
N MET A 101 -15.13 15.00 -12.15
CA MET A 101 -14.17 16.08 -11.88
C MET A 101 -12.70 15.63 -11.88
N THR A 102 -12.45 14.34 -11.65
CA THR A 102 -11.08 13.78 -11.53
C THR A 102 -10.67 12.96 -12.75
N LYS A 103 -11.49 12.96 -13.81
CA LYS A 103 -11.06 12.45 -15.12
C LYS A 103 -9.86 13.27 -15.58
N SER A 104 -8.77 12.59 -15.88
CA SER A 104 -7.56 13.22 -16.38
C SER A 104 -7.47 13.04 -17.90
N ASP A 105 -7.24 14.13 -18.61
CA ASP A 105 -6.89 14.11 -20.04
C ASP A 105 -5.48 13.55 -20.26
N ALA A 106 -4.59 13.65 -19.26
CA ALA A 106 -3.23 13.12 -19.33
C ALA A 106 -3.19 11.59 -19.34
N ALA A 107 -4.12 10.93 -18.63
CA ALA A 107 -4.28 9.48 -18.64
C ALA A 107 -4.63 8.92 -20.03
N GLN A 108 -5.16 9.75 -20.94
CA GLN A 108 -5.44 9.34 -22.31
C GLN A 108 -4.15 9.08 -23.12
N HIS A 109 -2.97 9.52 -22.69
CA HIS A 109 -1.74 9.31 -23.47
C HIS A 109 -0.86 8.16 -22.95
N GLU A 110 -1.24 7.51 -21.84
CA GLU A 110 -0.49 6.37 -21.32
C GLU A 110 -0.93 5.05 -21.97
N LEU A 111 0.03 4.35 -22.57
CA LEU A 111 -0.16 3.00 -23.10
C LEU A 111 0.06 1.99 -21.97
N GLY A 112 -0.87 1.06 -21.81
CA GLY A 112 -0.75 -0.08 -20.91
C GLY A 112 0.37 -1.03 -21.34
N PRO A 113 0.72 -2.01 -20.48
CA PRO A 113 1.73 -3.04 -20.80
C PRO A 113 1.41 -3.87 -22.06
N ASP A 114 0.14 -3.84 -22.48
CA ASP A 114 -0.43 -4.47 -23.66
C ASP A 114 -0.50 -3.54 -24.88
N GLY A 115 -0.01 -2.30 -24.77
CA GLY A 115 -0.01 -1.30 -25.84
C GLY A 115 -1.39 -0.69 -26.10
N ARG A 116 -2.37 -0.86 -25.20
CA ARG A 116 -3.69 -0.22 -25.30
C ARG A 116 -3.73 1.07 -24.51
N GLN A 117 -4.49 2.04 -25.00
CA GLN A 117 -4.74 3.30 -24.29
C GLN A 117 -5.48 3.00 -22.99
N LEU A 118 -4.91 3.43 -21.87
CA LEU A 118 -5.58 3.29 -20.57
C LEU A 118 -6.84 4.17 -20.58
N PRO A 119 -8.00 3.66 -20.11
CA PRO A 119 -9.19 4.49 -20.00
C PRO A 119 -8.90 5.69 -19.08
N SER A 120 -9.45 6.86 -19.39
CA SER A 120 -9.43 8.00 -18.48
C SER A 120 -10.30 7.66 -17.27
N MET A 121 -9.66 7.10 -16.25
CA MET A 121 -10.34 6.69 -15.03
C MET A 121 -10.36 7.87 -14.07
N GLY A 122 -11.52 8.52 -13.98
CA GLY A 122 -11.87 9.30 -12.80
C GLY A 122 -11.78 8.44 -11.54
N MET A 123 -11.55 9.07 -10.40
CA MET A 123 -11.46 8.33 -9.14
C MET A 123 -12.80 7.68 -8.80
N LYS A 124 -12.74 6.51 -8.16
CA LYS A 124 -13.91 5.81 -7.60
C LYS A 124 -13.67 5.59 -6.12
N SER A 125 -14.74 5.45 -5.34
CA SER A 125 -14.59 4.95 -3.97
C SER A 125 -14.09 3.50 -4.02
N LEU A 126 -13.09 3.19 -3.20
CA LEU A 126 -12.52 1.85 -3.08
C LEU A 126 -13.10 1.14 -1.86
N CYS A 127 -13.05 1.81 -0.70
CA CYS A 127 -13.65 1.33 0.53
C CYS A 127 -13.75 2.46 1.55
N ILE A 128 -14.59 2.23 2.55
CA ILE A 128 -14.55 2.94 3.83
C ILE A 128 -13.70 2.07 4.77
N PRO A 129 -12.46 2.47 5.13
CA PRO A 129 -11.63 1.66 6.01
C PRO A 129 -12.32 1.43 7.37
N PHE A 130 -12.26 0.20 7.90
CA PHE A 130 -12.85 -0.11 9.21
C PHE A 130 -12.20 0.70 10.34
N ALA A 131 -10.88 0.87 10.28
CA ALA A 131 -10.13 1.77 11.15
C ALA A 131 -10.32 3.22 10.67
N GLN A 132 -11.44 3.82 11.06
CA GLN A 132 -11.68 5.25 10.90
C GLN A 132 -10.84 6.00 11.94
N VAL A 133 -10.10 7.03 11.51
CA VAL A 133 -9.50 8.00 12.43
C VAL A 133 -10.65 8.74 13.11
N ARG A 134 -11.12 8.23 14.24
CA ARG A 134 -12.17 8.88 15.03
C ARG A 134 -11.52 10.04 15.75
N GLY A 135 -11.93 11.27 15.42
CA GLY A 135 -11.55 12.44 16.19
C GLY A 135 -11.88 12.17 17.66
N THR A 136 -10.87 12.37 18.54
CA THR A 136 -10.90 12.34 20.02
C THR A 136 -10.50 11.08 20.80
N SER A 137 -10.01 9.98 20.22
CA SER A 137 -9.38 8.91 21.04
C SER A 137 -7.86 8.84 20.85
N PRO A 138 -7.07 8.63 21.92
CA PRO A 138 -5.62 8.41 21.82
C PRO A 138 -5.32 7.25 20.86
N PRO A 139 -4.10 7.20 20.28
CA PRO A 139 -3.76 6.20 19.27
C PRO A 139 -4.14 4.81 19.75
N GLN A 140 -5.06 4.15 19.03
CA GLN A 140 -5.35 2.75 19.30
C GLN A 140 -4.12 1.95 18.88
N TYR A 141 -3.40 1.46 19.88
CA TYR A 141 -2.46 0.37 19.73
C TYR A 141 -3.26 -0.85 19.26
N VAL A 142 -3.11 -1.21 17.99
CA VAL A 142 -3.50 -2.55 17.55
C VAL A 142 -2.50 -3.49 18.21
N LEU A 143 -2.98 -4.36 19.09
CA LEU A 143 -2.18 -5.41 19.71
C LEU A 143 -1.76 -6.38 18.60
N ASP A 144 -0.53 -6.22 18.13
CA ASP A 144 0.18 -7.28 17.44
C ASP A 144 0.68 -8.24 18.52
N VAL A 145 0.18 -9.48 18.50
CA VAL A 145 0.44 -10.46 19.58
C VAL A 145 1.85 -11.05 19.54
N ASP A 146 2.67 -10.73 18.54
CA ASP A 146 3.91 -11.50 18.34
C ASP A 146 5.23 -10.74 18.13
N ASN A 147 5.32 -9.41 18.00
CA ASN A 147 6.64 -8.78 18.17
C ASN A 147 6.73 -7.26 18.33
N LEU A 148 7.78 -6.88 19.06
CA LEU A 148 8.19 -5.54 19.46
C LEU A 148 8.79 -4.71 18.32
N LEU A 149 8.55 -3.40 18.40
CA LEU A 149 9.33 -2.29 17.83
C LEU A 149 9.18 -1.99 16.32
N THR A 150 8.12 -1.26 15.98
CA THR A 150 8.30 0.00 15.24
C THR A 150 7.16 0.96 15.58
N SER A 151 7.41 1.85 16.54
CA SER A 151 6.56 3.02 16.77
C SER A 151 6.78 4.03 15.65
N HIS A 152 6.32 3.72 14.43
CA HIS A 152 5.95 4.79 13.51
C HIS A 152 4.58 5.28 13.96
N VAL A 153 4.62 6.21 14.92
CA VAL A 153 3.52 7.13 15.17
C VAL A 153 3.26 7.81 13.85
N LEU A 154 2.33 7.27 13.07
CA LEU A 154 1.61 8.06 12.10
C LEU A 154 1.05 9.20 12.94
N LEU A 155 1.61 10.39 12.81
CA LEU A 155 0.96 11.63 13.21
C LEU A 155 -0.36 11.60 12.45
N GLN A 156 -1.40 11.01 13.04
CA GLN A 156 -2.72 10.97 12.43
C GLN A 156 -3.21 12.41 12.49
N PRO A 157 -3.33 13.11 11.35
CA PRO A 157 -3.98 14.40 11.37
C PRO A 157 -5.43 14.18 11.82
N GLU A 158 -5.95 15.18 12.54
CA GLU A 158 -7.18 15.10 13.32
C GLU A 158 -8.30 14.37 12.57
N GLY A 159 -8.87 13.37 13.23
CA GLY A 159 -9.99 12.60 12.69
C GLY A 159 -11.20 13.46 12.38
N LEU A 160 -12.18 12.91 11.66
CA LEU A 160 -13.42 13.65 11.37
C LEU A 160 -14.03 14.20 12.65
N VAL A 161 -14.26 15.50 12.69
CA VAL A 161 -15.02 16.13 13.76
C VAL A 161 -16.49 16.02 13.36
N LYS A 162 -17.20 15.11 14.03
CA LYS A 162 -18.60 14.82 13.75
C LYS A 162 -19.43 16.08 13.91
N GLY A 163 -20.14 16.47 12.85
CA GLY A 163 -20.96 17.69 12.85
C GLY A 163 -20.27 18.92 12.26
N GLU A 164 -18.95 18.87 12.04
CA GLU A 164 -18.16 20.01 11.58
C GLU A 164 -17.44 19.75 10.26
N THR A 165 -16.82 18.57 10.10
CA THR A 165 -16.06 18.29 8.89
C THR A 165 -16.97 18.18 7.68
N LYS A 166 -16.73 19.01 6.67
CA LYS A 166 -17.46 19.00 5.40
C LYS A 166 -16.95 17.90 4.48
N CYS A 167 -17.80 17.47 3.55
CA CYS A 167 -17.35 16.65 2.44
C CYS A 167 -16.29 17.42 1.62
N LEU A 168 -15.24 16.73 1.18
CA LEU A 168 -14.15 17.36 0.44
C LEU A 168 -14.52 17.77 -0.98
N ASN A 169 -15.60 17.20 -1.54
CA ASN A 169 -16.10 17.64 -2.84
C ASN A 169 -16.48 19.13 -2.74
N PRO A 170 -15.85 20.04 -3.52
CA PRO A 170 -16.08 21.48 -3.45
C PRO A 170 -17.49 21.88 -3.89
N GLU A 171 -18.18 21.03 -4.66
CA GLU A 171 -19.58 21.20 -5.06
C GLU A 171 -20.58 20.59 -4.05
N CYS A 172 -20.10 20.10 -2.90
CA CYS A 172 -20.91 19.50 -1.86
C CYS A 172 -20.98 20.38 -0.60
N GLY A 173 -22.19 20.72 -0.16
CA GLY A 173 -22.43 21.43 1.11
C GLY A 173 -22.68 20.52 2.31
N LYS A 174 -22.67 19.20 2.13
CA LYS A 174 -23.01 18.23 3.19
C LYS A 174 -21.81 17.97 4.12
N LEU A 175 -22.12 17.52 5.32
CA LEU A 175 -21.11 17.03 6.27
C LEU A 175 -20.57 15.66 5.84
N ALA A 176 -19.28 15.43 6.09
CA ALA A 176 -18.67 14.13 5.89
C ALA A 176 -19.19 13.13 6.95
N LYS A 177 -19.46 11.90 6.50
CA LYS A 177 -19.85 10.77 7.36
C LYS A 177 -18.65 9.91 7.73
N SER A 178 -17.73 9.71 6.78
CA SER A 178 -16.53 8.88 6.97
C SER A 178 -15.35 9.35 6.13
N TRP A 179 -14.15 8.92 6.54
CA TRP A 179 -12.98 8.92 5.68
C TRP A 179 -13.14 7.78 4.70
N THR A 180 -13.28 8.12 3.42
CA THR A 180 -13.43 7.14 2.34
C THR A 180 -12.18 7.15 1.49
N MET A 181 -11.69 5.97 1.13
CA MET A 181 -10.56 5.82 0.22
C MET A 181 -11.05 5.92 -1.21
N PHE A 182 -10.42 6.79 -1.99
CA PHE A 182 -10.63 6.92 -3.42
C PHE A 182 -9.33 6.65 -4.18
N GLY A 183 -9.45 6.17 -5.41
CA GLY A 183 -8.33 5.96 -6.30
C GLY A 183 -8.76 5.67 -7.72
N ARG A 184 -7.80 5.62 -8.63
CA ARG A 184 -8.01 5.09 -9.99
C ARG A 184 -7.99 3.58 -9.91
N SER A 185 -9.12 2.95 -10.24
CA SER A 185 -9.30 1.51 -10.16
C SER A 185 -9.22 0.88 -11.56
N TYR A 186 -8.72 -0.36 -11.63
CA TYR A 186 -8.63 -1.16 -12.86
C TYR A 186 -10.01 -1.47 -13.46
#